data_AF-A0A3M2Z984-F1
#
_entry.id   AF-A0A3M2Z984-F1
#
_cell.length_a   1.000
_cell.length_b   1.000
_cell.length_c   1.000
_cell.angle_alpha   90.00
_cell.angle_beta   90.00
_cell.angle_gamma   90.00
#
_symmetry.space_group_name_H-M   'P 1'
#
loop_
_entity.id
_entity.type
_entity.pdbx_description
1 polymer ?
#
loop_
_entity_poly.entity_id
_entity_poly.type
_entity_poly.pdbx_seq_one_letter_code
_entity_poly.pdbx_strand_id
1 'polypeptide(L)'
;MRACELERLAASFFSLPDRYRLHYDLHTAIRDSKIEQFALYPWKEGRQHSRFELARLRAAGISAVLLQNKPSIVFSAYTYEQLGAEAFTLEL
;
A
#
# COMPACT_ATOMS: atom_id res chain seq x y z
N MET A 1 15.07 13.50 7.33
CA MET A 1 14.64 13.36 8.74
C MET A 1 13.19 12.87 8.88
N ARG A 2 12.19 13.48 8.24
CA ARG A 2 10.78 13.07 8.40
C ARG A 2 10.44 11.65 7.92
N ALA A 3 10.90 11.26 6.73
CA ALA A 3 10.64 9.91 6.20
C ALA A 3 11.15 8.81 7.14
N CYS A 4 12.39 8.91 7.60
CA CYS A 4 12.98 7.97 8.56
C CYS A 4 12.20 7.88 9.88
N GLU A 5 11.63 9.00 10.34
CA GLU A 5 10.79 9.00 11.54
C GLU A 5 9.49 8.23 11.33
N LEU A 6 8.83 8.42 10.18
CA LEU A 6 7.61 7.68 9.81
C LEU A 6 7.88 6.18 9.67
N GLU A 7 8.99 5.81 9.04
CA GLU A 7 9.43 4.42 8.93
C GLU A 7 9.63 3.78 10.31
N ARG A 8 10.30 4.48 11.24
CA ARG A 8 10.50 4.01 12.62
C ARG A 8 9.19 3.85 13.38
N LEU A 9 8.25 4.78 13.21
CA LEU A 9 6.92 4.72 13.83
C LEU A 9 6.11 3.54 13.28
N ALA A 10 6.12 3.34 11.97
CA ALA A 10 5.47 2.20 11.33
C ALA A 10 6.09 0.87 11.77
N ALA A 11 7.41 0.78 11.83
CA ALA A 11 8.12 -0.42 12.31
C ALA A 11 7.72 -0.75 13.75
N SER A 12 7.61 0.27 14.62
CA SER A 12 7.16 0.10 15.99
C SER A 12 5.69 -0.33 16.07
N PHE A 13 4.81 0.31 15.28
CA PHE A 13 3.37 0.00 15.24
C PHE A 13 3.09 -1.43 14.77
N PHE A 14 3.78 -1.88 13.71
CA PHE A 14 3.63 -3.22 13.13
C PHE A 14 4.50 -4.29 13.83
N SER A 15 5.22 -3.95 14.90
CA SER A 15 6.12 -4.89 15.58
C SER A 15 5.41 -6.05 16.28
N LEU A 16 4.14 -5.86 16.67
CA LEU A 16 3.39 -6.87 17.40
C LEU A 16 3.10 -8.09 16.51
N PRO A 17 3.38 -9.32 17.00
CA PRO A 17 3.09 -10.55 16.27
C PRO A 17 1.59 -10.84 16.22
N ASP A 18 1.20 -11.80 15.37
CA ASP A 18 -0.16 -12.37 15.30
C ASP A 18 -1.28 -11.36 15.01
N ARG A 19 -0.94 -10.27 14.30
CA ARG A 19 -1.90 -9.27 13.84
C ARG A 19 -1.92 -9.19 12.34
N TYR A 20 -3.13 -9.01 11.79
CA TYR A 20 -3.28 -8.64 10.40
C TYR A 20 -2.84 -7.17 10.21
N ARG A 21 -1.92 -6.94 9.27
CA ARG A 21 -1.27 -5.64 9.07
C ARG A 21 -1.79 -5.01 7.79
N LEU A 22 -2.46 -3.87 7.91
CA LEU A 22 -2.97 -3.09 6.80
C LEU A 22 -2.41 -1.68 6.83
N HIS A 23 -2.02 -1.15 5.67
CA HIS A 23 -1.59 0.23 5.51
C HIS A 23 -2.21 0.85 4.25
N TYR A 24 -2.97 1.93 4.43
CA TYR A 24 -3.50 2.74 3.33
C TYR A 24 -2.83 4.11 3.37
N ASP A 25 -2.00 4.37 2.37
CA ASP A 25 -1.34 5.65 2.14
C ASP A 25 -2.26 6.47 1.22
N LEU A 26 -2.93 7.49 1.76
CA LEU A 26 -4.02 8.22 1.09
C LEU A 26 -3.49 9.45 0.36
N HIS A 27 -3.75 9.52 -0.94
CA HIS A 27 -3.34 10.60 -1.84
C HIS A 27 -4.54 11.10 -2.63
N THR A 28 -4.41 12.30 -3.16
CA THR A 28 -5.34 12.86 -4.14
C THR A 28 -4.53 13.30 -5.35
N ALA A 29 -4.97 12.93 -6.54
CA ALA A 29 -4.22 13.23 -7.75
C ALA A 29 -4.17 14.74 -8.02
N ILE A 30 -3.02 15.23 -8.49
CA ILE A 30 -2.85 16.63 -8.92
C ILE A 30 -3.38 16.84 -10.35
N ARG A 31 -3.63 15.75 -11.09
CA ARG A 31 -4.10 15.76 -12.48
C ARG A 31 -5.28 14.83 -12.65
N ASP A 32 -6.19 15.20 -13.54
CA ASP A 32 -7.35 14.38 -13.87
C ASP A 32 -6.92 13.02 -14.44
N SER A 33 -7.60 11.97 -13.97
CA SER A 33 -7.47 10.61 -14.46
C SER A 33 -8.81 10.18 -15.03
N LYS A 34 -8.80 9.35 -16.10
CA LYS A 34 -10.03 8.69 -16.59
C LYS A 34 -10.61 7.72 -15.56
N ILE A 35 -9.78 7.27 -14.62
CA ILE A 35 -10.17 6.47 -13.47
C ILE A 35 -9.88 7.32 -12.25
N GLU A 36 -10.90 7.96 -11.71
CA GLU A 36 -10.76 8.91 -10.59
C GLU A 36 -10.16 8.25 -9.36
N GLN A 37 -10.63 7.04 -9.02
CA GLN A 37 -10.22 6.31 -7.82
C GLN A 37 -9.51 5.00 -8.17
N PHE A 38 -8.21 4.95 -7.91
CA PHE A 38 -7.39 3.76 -8.18
C PHE A 38 -6.34 3.55 -7.09
N ALA A 39 -5.85 2.31 -7.00
CA ALA A 39 -4.81 1.96 -6.05
C ALA A 39 -3.54 1.48 -6.75
N LEU A 40 -2.39 1.70 -6.12
CA LEU A 40 -1.14 1.03 -6.46
C LEU A 40 -0.85 -0.04 -5.41
N TYR A 41 -0.55 -1.26 -5.86
CA TYR A 41 -0.24 -2.40 -5.00
C TYR A 41 1.26 -2.75 -5.14
N PRO A 42 2.08 -2.55 -4.09
CA PRO A 42 3.53 -2.72 -4.18
C PRO A 42 3.98 -4.12 -4.57
N TRP A 43 5.16 -4.19 -5.19
CA TRP A 43 5.80 -5.44 -5.56
C TRP A 43 6.86 -5.85 -4.54
N LYS A 44 7.00 -7.16 -4.32
CA LYS A 44 8.12 -7.78 -3.58
C LYS A 44 8.41 -9.14 -4.19
N GLU A 45 9.69 -9.46 -4.39
CA GLU A 45 10.13 -10.76 -4.89
C GLU A 45 9.52 -11.91 -4.06
N GLY A 46 8.98 -12.92 -4.75
CA GLY A 46 8.34 -14.09 -4.13
C GLY A 46 7.02 -13.83 -3.36
N ARG A 47 6.52 -12.59 -3.29
CA ARG A 47 5.26 -12.28 -2.59
C ARG A 47 4.11 -12.10 -3.59
N GLN A 48 3.06 -12.91 -3.41
CA GLN A 48 1.85 -12.81 -4.22
C GLN A 48 0.90 -11.76 -3.66
N HIS A 49 0.29 -10.98 -4.55
CA HIS A 49 -0.78 -10.04 -4.22
C HIS A 49 -2.03 -10.77 -3.73
N SER A 50 -2.58 -10.32 -2.60
CA SER A 50 -3.75 -10.92 -1.96
C SER A 50 -5.04 -10.62 -2.73
N ARG A 51 -5.70 -11.68 -3.22
CA ARG A 51 -7.04 -11.56 -3.86
C ARG A 51 -8.10 -11.04 -2.89
N PHE A 52 -7.98 -11.35 -1.60
CA PHE A 52 -8.91 -10.88 -0.59
C PHE A 52 -8.83 -9.36 -0.42
N GLU A 53 -7.62 -8.80 -0.42
CA GLU A 53 -7.45 -7.35 -0.32
C GLU A 53 -7.85 -6.63 -1.61
N LEU A 54 -7.63 -7.22 -2.79
CA LEU A 54 -8.19 -6.70 -4.04
C LEU A 54 -9.73 -6.62 -3.99
N ALA A 55 -10.40 -7.63 -3.44
CA ALA A 55 -11.84 -7.61 -3.26
C ALA A 55 -12.28 -6.53 -2.26
N ARG A 56 -11.52 -6.32 -1.18
CA ARG A 56 -11.76 -5.25 -0.20
C ARG A 56 -11.66 -3.87 -0.85
N LEU A 57 -10.62 -3.60 -1.64
CA LEU A 57 -10.45 -2.33 -2.36
C LEU A 57 -11.63 -2.05 -3.29
N ARG A 58 -12.07 -3.07 -4.04
CA ARG A 58 -13.25 -2.96 -4.90
C ARG A 58 -14.50 -2.61 -4.10
N ALA A 59 -14.71 -3.25 -2.95
CA ALA A 59 -15.84 -2.95 -2.07
C ALA A 59 -15.77 -1.53 -1.47
N ALA A 60 -14.57 -0.95 -1.37
CA ALA A 60 -14.34 0.42 -0.92
C ALA A 60 -14.47 1.48 -2.03
N GLY A 61 -14.84 1.09 -3.25
CA GLY A 61 -15.05 2.02 -4.38
C GLY A 61 -13.83 2.20 -5.30
N ILE A 62 -12.71 1.54 -5.02
CA ILE A 62 -11.54 1.59 -5.89
C ILE A 62 -11.86 0.88 -7.21
N SER A 63 -11.80 1.63 -8.30
CA SER A 63 -12.23 1.18 -9.62
C SER A 63 -11.14 0.40 -10.38
N ALA A 64 -9.87 0.65 -10.06
CA ALA A 64 -8.76 -0.08 -10.64
C ALA A 64 -7.60 -0.24 -9.65
N VAL A 65 -6.80 -1.29 -9.85
CA VAL A 65 -5.57 -1.53 -9.10
C VAL A 65 -4.42 -1.75 -10.08
N LEU A 66 -3.37 -0.95 -9.95
CA LEU A 66 -2.11 -1.16 -10.64
C LEU A 66 -1.22 -2.07 -9.79
N LEU A 67 -1.00 -3.30 -10.26
CA LEU A 67 -0.02 -4.21 -9.66
C LEU A 67 1.38 -3.81 -10.12
N GLN A 68 2.22 -3.39 -9.19
CA GLN A 68 3.61 -3.08 -9.51
C GLN A 68 4.38 -4.36 -9.85
N ASN A 69 5.41 -4.23 -10.68
CA ASN A 69 6.29 -5.31 -11.09
C ASN A 69 7.78 -5.05 -10.77
N LYS A 70 8.06 -3.97 -10.03
CA LYS A 70 9.40 -3.55 -9.62
C LYS A 70 9.33 -2.92 -8.22
N PRO A 71 10.44 -2.94 -7.45
CA PRO A 71 10.54 -2.22 -6.20
C PRO A 71 10.23 -0.73 -6.35
N SER A 72 9.74 -0.12 -5.27
CA SER A 72 9.44 1.30 -5.20
C SER A 72 9.93 1.88 -3.87
N ILE A 73 10.16 3.18 -3.84
CA ILE A 73 10.66 3.93 -2.67
C ILE A 73 9.54 4.64 -1.88
N VAL A 74 8.28 4.40 -2.25
CA VAL A 74 7.12 5.01 -1.57
C VAL A 74 6.83 4.32 -0.24
N PHE A 75 6.08 4.99 0.62
CA PHE A 75 5.85 4.50 1.98
C PHE A 75 5.04 3.20 2.04
N SER A 76 4.03 3.04 1.17
CA SER A 76 3.30 1.78 1.02
C SER A 76 4.23 0.62 0.64
N ALA A 77 5.20 0.83 -0.25
CA ALA A 77 6.20 -0.16 -0.62
C ALA A 77 7.13 -0.53 0.54
N TYR A 78 7.58 0.45 1.34
CA TYR A 78 8.37 0.19 2.55
C TYR A 78 7.61 -0.73 3.53
N THR A 79 6.38 -0.39 3.88
CA THR A 79 5.60 -1.19 4.84
C THR A 79 5.22 -2.58 4.28
N TYR A 80 4.99 -2.69 2.97
CA TYR A 80 4.74 -3.96 2.31
C TYR A 80 5.98 -4.85 2.34
N GLU A 81 7.13 -4.31 1.94
CA GLU A 81 8.34 -5.09 1.79
C GLU A 81 8.99 -5.42 3.14
N GLN A 82 9.22 -4.40 3.95
CA GLN A 82 10.06 -4.47 5.15
C GLN A 82 9.26 -4.91 6.39
N LEU A 83 7.99 -4.54 6.46
CA LEU A 83 7.15 -4.78 7.66
C LEU A 83 6.09 -5.87 7.44
N GLY A 84 6.01 -6.44 6.23
CA GLY A 84 5.07 -7.52 5.91
C GLY A 84 3.60 -7.09 5.96
N ALA A 85 3.31 -5.79 5.87
CA ALA A 85 1.94 -5.30 5.78
C ALA A 85 1.33 -5.62 4.41
N GLU A 86 0.01 -5.75 4.33
CA GLU A 86 -0.72 -5.50 3.10
C GLU A 86 -0.90 -3.98 2.97
N ALA A 87 -0.34 -3.39 1.92
CA ALA A 87 -0.22 -1.95 1.81
C ALA A 87 -0.57 -1.44 0.42
N PHE A 88 -1.15 -0.25 0.38
CA PHE A 88 -1.66 0.36 -0.85
C PHE A 88 -1.42 1.86 -0.81
N THR A 89 -1.06 2.43 -1.95
CA THR A 89 -1.24 3.87 -2.20
C THR A 89 -2.60 4.03 -2.87
N LEU A 90 -3.48 4.81 -2.27
CA LEU A 90 -4.82 5.10 -2.81
C LEU A 90 -4.84 6.50 -3.38
N GLU A 91 -5.17 6.62 -4.65
CA GLU A 91 -5.48 7.88 -5.31
C GLU A 91 -6.99 8.04 -5.29
N LEU A 92 -7.49 9.02 -4.53
CA LEU A 92 -8.91 9.22 -4.21
C LEU A 92 -9.53 10.44 -4.87
#